data_AF-A0AAV9IJZ0-F1
#
_entry.id   AF-A0AAV9IJZ0-F1
#
_cell.length_a   1.000
_cell.length_b   1.000
_cell.length_c   1.000
_cell.angle_alpha   90.00
_cell.angle_beta   90.00
_cell.angle_gamma   90.00
#
_symmetry.space_group_name_H-M   'P 1'
#
loop_
_entity.id
_entity.type
_entity.pdbx_description
1 polymer ?
#
loop_
_entity_poly.entity_id
_entity_poly.type
_entity_poly.pdbx_seq_one_letter_code
_entity_poly.pdbx_strand_id
1 'polypeptide(L)'
;MPSIRTKVKTAISDPQTWIFYSTKLSFYIITFMFSVVVAALVSNAEFNIFDKTYPHITGDFCAYKASSYSPAGVTAICKYLIAVGAIGLVFSLGFVAFTLWTLFANRIQAMWKLEALLNLFWMVWWFIAAGVETSARPSTYILNSANNRSAINGVEAVSWVNAVLFLLNAILCFCVYWSAETGFWIPTVEDYRHAVATEESNEKLAEQRKLDQDHSDEWNSHGKTEEHV
;
A
#
# COMPACT_ATOMS: atom_id res chain seq x y z
N MET A 1 -40.50 -10.99 13.18
CA MET A 1 -39.33 -10.31 13.75
C MET A 1 -38.08 -11.01 13.23
N PRO A 2 -37.33 -10.43 12.28
CA PRO A 2 -36.13 -11.07 11.78
C PRO A 2 -35.00 -10.89 12.80
N SER A 3 -34.37 -12.00 13.16
CA SER A 3 -33.23 -12.06 14.07
C SER A 3 -32.12 -11.13 13.58
N ILE A 4 -31.71 -10.19 14.42
CA ILE A 4 -30.47 -9.43 14.28
C ILE A 4 -29.35 -10.46 14.39
N ARG A 5 -28.91 -10.95 13.23
CA ARG A 5 -27.75 -11.80 13.07
C ARG A 5 -26.57 -10.93 13.50
N THR A 6 -26.17 -11.05 14.76
CA THR A 6 -24.88 -10.56 15.27
C THR A 6 -23.79 -11.30 14.49
N LYS A 7 -23.49 -10.79 13.29
CA LYS A 7 -22.32 -11.21 12.53
C LYS A 7 -21.12 -10.80 13.38
N VAL A 8 -20.54 -11.77 14.07
CA VAL A 8 -19.13 -11.74 14.40
C VAL A 8 -18.42 -11.68 13.04
N LYS A 9 -18.12 -10.45 12.57
CA LYS A 9 -17.44 -10.18 11.31
C LYS A 9 -15.97 -10.59 11.54
N THR A 10 -15.70 -11.89 11.54
CA THR A 10 -14.35 -12.43 11.57
C THR A 10 -13.60 -11.93 10.34
N ALA A 11 -12.45 -11.31 10.59
CA ALA A 11 -11.32 -11.02 9.71
C ALA A 11 -11.52 -11.31 8.21
N ILE A 12 -11.67 -10.25 7.42
CA ILE A 12 -11.45 -10.18 5.97
C ILE A 12 -11.93 -11.44 5.19
N SER A 13 -13.24 -11.54 4.92
CA SER A 13 -13.77 -12.62 4.07
C SER A 13 -13.61 -12.35 2.55
N ASP A 14 -13.05 -11.20 2.19
CA ASP A 14 -12.97 -10.73 0.79
C ASP A 14 -11.52 -10.83 0.27
N PRO A 15 -11.26 -11.64 -0.78
CA PRO A 15 -9.93 -11.79 -1.40
C PRO A 15 -9.30 -10.47 -1.84
N GLN A 16 -10.11 -9.49 -2.26
CA GLN A 16 -9.58 -8.20 -2.73
C GLN A 16 -9.00 -7.37 -1.58
N THR A 17 -9.70 -7.30 -0.46
CA THR A 17 -9.20 -6.65 0.76
C THR A 17 -7.89 -7.30 1.23
N TRP A 18 -7.76 -8.64 1.11
CA TRP A 18 -6.51 -9.36 1.37
C TRP A 18 -5.37 -8.97 0.42
N ILE A 19 -5.64 -8.82 -0.88
CA ILE A 19 -4.65 -8.41 -1.88
C ILE A 19 -4.12 -7.00 -1.57
N PHE A 20 -5.01 -6.04 -1.29
CA PHE A 20 -4.59 -4.69 -0.96
C PHE A 20 -3.75 -4.65 0.32
N TYR A 21 -4.18 -5.40 1.32
CA TYR A 21 -3.46 -5.49 2.58
C TYR A 21 -2.07 -6.14 2.42
N SER A 22 -1.97 -7.24 1.65
CA SER A 22 -0.71 -7.94 1.38
C SER A 22 0.25 -7.09 0.56
N THR A 23 -0.27 -6.35 -0.44
CA THR A 23 0.50 -5.38 -1.21
C THR A 23 1.05 -4.27 -0.32
N LYS A 24 0.21 -3.71 0.56
CA LYS A 24 0.61 -2.69 1.53
C LYS A 24 1.74 -3.18 2.45
N LEU A 25 1.60 -4.39 3.00
CA LEU A 25 2.64 -5.01 3.83
C LEU A 25 3.94 -5.21 3.04
N SER A 26 3.85 -5.65 1.79
CA SER A 26 5.01 -5.84 0.91
C SER A 26 5.74 -4.53 0.66
N PHE A 27 5.02 -3.43 0.45
CA PHE A 27 5.61 -2.10 0.31
C PHE A 27 6.34 -1.67 1.58
N TYR A 28 5.78 -1.87 2.77
CA TYR A 28 6.51 -1.57 4.02
C TYR A 28 7.79 -2.39 4.18
N ILE A 29 7.77 -3.67 3.80
CA ILE A 29 8.97 -4.53 3.81
C ILE A 29 10.02 -4.00 2.83
N ILE A 30 9.62 -3.63 1.61
CA ILE A 30 10.53 -3.05 0.62
C ILE A 30 11.13 -1.75 1.16
N THR A 31 10.32 -0.86 1.72
CA THR A 31 10.80 0.39 2.33
C THR A 31 11.76 0.15 3.49
N PHE A 32 11.51 -0.88 4.31
CA PHE A 32 12.43 -1.29 5.37
C PHE A 32 13.79 -1.71 4.79
N MET A 33 13.81 -2.60 3.79
CA MET A 33 15.05 -3.03 3.14
C MET A 33 15.79 -1.86 2.48
N PHE A 34 15.05 -0.95 1.87
CA PHE A 34 15.58 0.27 1.25
C PHE A 34 16.16 1.26 2.27
N SER A 35 15.55 1.37 3.44
CA SER A 35 16.11 2.16 4.54
C SER A 35 17.44 1.58 5.04
N VAL A 36 17.56 0.24 5.09
CA VAL A 36 18.83 -0.45 5.37
C VAL A 36 19.87 -0.14 4.29
N VAL A 37 19.48 -0.19 3.01
CA VAL A 37 20.38 0.11 1.89
C VAL A 37 20.91 1.54 1.98
N VAL A 38 20.07 2.56 2.23
CA VAL A 38 20.51 3.95 2.40
C VAL A 38 21.51 4.07 3.56
N ALA A 39 21.17 3.51 4.72
CA ALA A 39 22.05 3.56 5.88
C ALA A 39 23.39 2.86 5.61
N ALA A 40 23.38 1.67 5.00
CA ALA A 40 24.57 0.89 4.72
C ALA A 40 25.46 1.54 3.64
N LEU A 41 24.87 2.01 2.53
CA LEU A 41 25.63 2.61 1.43
C LEU A 41 26.30 3.92 1.84
N VAL A 42 25.62 4.76 2.64
CA VAL A 42 26.19 6.05 3.07
C VAL A 42 27.18 5.89 4.22
N SER A 43 27.02 4.91 5.11
CA SER A 43 27.88 4.74 6.30
C SER A 43 29.10 3.85 6.10
N ASN A 44 29.09 2.96 5.09
CA ASN A 44 30.20 2.03 4.87
C ASN A 44 31.33 2.71 4.08
N ALA A 45 32.54 2.64 4.64
CA ALA A 45 33.76 3.19 4.06
C ALA A 45 34.08 2.58 2.69
N GLU A 46 33.68 1.32 2.43
CA GLU A 46 33.92 0.64 1.14
C GLU A 46 33.27 1.35 -0.05
N PHE A 47 32.19 2.10 0.16
CA PHE A 47 31.52 2.83 -0.91
C PHE A 47 32.09 4.22 -1.14
N ASN A 48 33.11 4.64 -0.39
CA ASN A 48 33.76 5.95 -0.51
C ASN A 48 32.75 7.12 -0.56
N ILE A 49 31.63 7.01 0.17
CA ILE A 49 30.66 8.10 0.33
C ILE A 49 30.98 8.89 1.59
N PHE A 50 31.19 8.17 2.69
CA PHE A 50 31.66 8.72 3.95
C PHE A 50 32.87 7.91 4.41
N ASP A 51 34.07 8.49 4.37
CA ASP A 51 35.32 7.82 4.74
C ASP A 51 36.14 8.72 5.65
N LYS A 52 36.60 8.20 6.79
CA LYS A 52 37.42 8.95 7.75
C LYS A 52 38.89 9.03 7.38
N THR A 53 39.28 8.34 6.30
CA THR A 53 40.67 8.04 5.95
C THR A 53 40.97 8.26 4.47
N TYR A 54 40.12 9.03 3.78
CA TYR A 54 40.26 9.25 2.34
C TYR A 54 41.61 9.92 2.02
N PRO A 55 42.39 9.40 1.05
CA PRO A 55 43.74 9.88 0.79
C PRO A 55 43.74 11.37 0.42
N HIS A 56 44.67 12.13 1.02
CA HIS A 56 44.87 13.57 0.85
C HIS A 56 43.89 14.51 1.56
N ILE A 57 42.96 14.01 2.39
CA ILE A 57 42.05 14.83 3.20
C ILE A 57 42.26 14.49 4.67
N THR A 58 42.72 15.46 5.46
CA THR A 58 42.88 15.31 6.92
C THR A 58 41.52 15.48 7.61
N GLY A 59 40.66 14.46 7.57
CA GLY A 59 39.37 14.43 8.28
C GLY A 59 38.29 13.53 7.65
N ASP A 60 37.08 13.58 8.22
CA ASP A 60 35.89 12.86 7.72
C ASP A 60 35.49 13.36 6.31
N PHE A 61 35.83 12.60 5.27
CA PHE A 61 35.42 12.85 3.88
C PHE A 61 33.94 12.53 3.68
N CYS A 62 33.23 13.42 2.99
CA CYS A 62 31.87 13.19 2.51
C CYS A 62 31.80 13.52 1.02
N ALA A 63 31.34 12.57 0.19
CA ALA A 63 31.25 12.80 -1.24
C ALA A 63 30.21 13.87 -1.62
N TYR A 64 29.14 14.02 -0.84
CA TYR A 64 28.08 15.00 -1.14
C TYR A 64 28.61 16.43 -1.12
N LYS A 65 28.22 17.23 -2.12
CA LYS A 65 28.73 18.57 -2.46
C LYS A 65 30.23 18.65 -2.78
N ALA A 66 30.96 17.53 -2.83
CA ALA A 66 32.35 17.55 -3.25
C ALA A 66 32.48 17.91 -4.74
N SER A 67 33.52 18.67 -5.06
CA SER A 67 33.84 19.11 -6.42
C SER A 67 35.35 19.21 -6.62
N SER A 68 35.78 19.46 -7.86
CA SER A 68 37.20 19.69 -8.18
C SER A 68 37.82 20.87 -7.43
N TYR A 69 37.01 21.83 -6.97
CA TYR A 69 37.46 23.01 -6.24
C TYR A 69 37.32 22.87 -4.71
N SER A 70 36.49 21.94 -4.25
CA SER A 70 36.24 21.65 -2.83
C SER A 70 36.11 20.14 -2.63
N PRO A 71 37.24 19.43 -2.49
CA PRO A 71 37.27 17.98 -2.56
C PRO A 71 36.71 17.29 -1.31
N ALA A 72 36.66 17.95 -0.14
CA ALA A 72 36.17 17.33 1.10
C ALA A 72 34.65 17.17 1.23
N GLY A 73 33.87 17.84 0.35
CA GLY A 73 32.41 17.91 0.42
C GLY A 73 31.89 18.45 1.75
N VAL A 74 30.63 18.15 2.09
CA VAL A 74 29.97 18.66 3.31
C VAL A 74 29.56 17.51 4.21
N THR A 75 30.38 17.24 5.24
CA THR A 75 30.18 16.16 6.22
C THR A 75 28.80 16.15 6.89
N ALA A 76 28.20 17.33 7.11
CA ALA A 76 26.86 17.44 7.68
C ALA A 76 25.79 16.75 6.81
N ILE A 77 25.95 16.72 5.49
CA ILE A 77 25.01 16.08 4.56
C ILE A 77 25.07 14.56 4.71
N CYS A 78 26.27 13.96 4.70
CA CYS A 78 26.40 12.51 4.93
C CYS A 78 25.81 12.10 6.30
N LYS A 79 26.07 12.87 7.37
CA LYS A 79 25.48 12.62 8.69
C LYS A 79 23.95 12.72 8.68
N TYR A 80 23.41 13.71 7.99
CA TYR A 80 21.97 13.84 7.79
C TYR A 80 21.38 12.63 7.07
N LEU A 81 21.99 12.16 5.97
CA LEU A 81 21.49 11.01 5.21
C LEU A 81 21.56 9.69 6.00
N ILE A 82 22.63 9.49 6.78
CA ILE A 82 22.71 8.36 7.72
C ILE A 82 21.56 8.43 8.74
N ALA A 83 21.29 9.62 9.30
CA ALA A 83 20.19 9.81 10.24
C ALA A 83 18.82 9.57 9.57
N VAL A 84 18.62 10.05 8.34
CA VAL A 84 17.41 9.79 7.54
C VAL A 84 17.18 8.29 7.37
N GLY A 85 18.20 7.54 6.95
CA GLY A 85 18.12 6.09 6.77
C GLY A 85 17.83 5.35 8.08
N ALA A 86 18.50 5.72 9.17
CA ALA A 86 18.32 5.10 10.48
C ALA A 86 16.93 5.37 11.08
N ILE A 87 16.46 6.61 11.01
CA ILE A 87 15.11 7.00 11.43
C ILE A 87 14.08 6.27 10.56
N GLY A 88 14.26 6.29 9.23
CA GLY A 88 13.41 5.58 8.29
C GLY A 88 13.29 4.09 8.62
N LEU A 89 14.40 3.42 8.96
CA LEU A 89 14.43 2.01 9.36
C LEU A 89 13.56 1.73 10.58
N VAL A 90 13.71 2.51 11.65
CA VAL A 90 12.94 2.32 12.89
C VAL A 90 11.44 2.46 12.63
N PHE A 91 11.05 3.47 11.85
CA PHE A 91 9.65 3.71 11.55
C PHE A 91 9.07 2.73 10.54
N SER A 92 9.82 2.30 9.52
CA SER A 92 9.38 1.24 8.61
C SER A 92 9.14 -0.07 9.35
N LEU A 93 9.99 -0.43 10.31
CA LEU A 93 9.73 -1.57 11.20
C LEU A 93 8.48 -1.36 12.04
N GLY A 94 8.29 -0.14 12.56
CA GLY A 94 7.07 0.28 13.25
C GLY A 94 5.80 0.12 12.40
N PHE A 95 5.85 0.48 11.11
CA PHE A 95 4.74 0.29 10.17
C PHE A 95 4.44 -1.18 9.89
N VAL A 96 5.47 -2.02 9.74
CA VAL A 96 5.28 -3.48 9.60
C VAL A 96 4.57 -4.03 10.84
N ALA A 97 5.07 -3.71 12.04
CA ALA A 97 4.49 -4.16 13.30
C ALA A 97 3.07 -3.63 13.49
N PHE A 98 2.84 -2.34 13.20
CA PHE A 98 1.53 -1.70 13.28
C PHE A 98 0.54 -2.34 12.32
N THR A 99 0.97 -2.60 11.08
CA THR A 99 0.17 -3.28 10.06
C THR A 99 -0.25 -4.64 10.59
N LEU A 100 0.70 -5.52 10.95
CA LEU A 100 0.40 -6.85 11.50
C LEU A 100 -0.52 -6.78 12.72
N TRP A 101 -0.28 -5.86 13.64
CA TRP A 101 -1.13 -5.66 14.81
C TRP A 101 -2.57 -5.29 14.43
N THR A 102 -2.78 -4.36 13.49
CA THR A 102 -4.13 -3.97 13.05
C THR A 102 -4.88 -5.13 12.40
N LEU A 103 -4.19 -6.06 11.74
CA LEU A 103 -4.76 -7.29 11.18
C LEU A 103 -5.20 -8.26 12.29
N PHE A 104 -4.29 -8.62 13.21
CA PHE A 104 -4.63 -9.57 14.27
C PHE A 104 -5.65 -9.03 15.28
N ALA A 105 -5.65 -7.72 15.53
CA ALA A 105 -6.59 -7.08 16.42
C ALA A 105 -7.94 -6.72 15.76
N ASN A 106 -8.13 -7.00 14.46
CA ASN A 106 -9.30 -6.59 13.67
C ASN A 106 -9.62 -5.07 13.79
N ARG A 107 -8.60 -4.21 13.88
CA ARG A 107 -8.76 -2.75 14.06
C ARG A 107 -8.55 -1.94 12.79
N ILE A 108 -8.52 -2.60 11.63
CA ILE A 108 -8.26 -1.99 10.32
C ILE A 108 -9.17 -0.78 10.06
N GLN A 109 -10.47 -0.90 10.36
CA GLN A 109 -11.44 0.18 10.12
C GLN A 109 -11.32 1.38 11.08
N ALA A 110 -10.78 1.18 12.29
CA ALA A 110 -10.67 2.27 13.26
C ALA A 110 -9.43 3.14 13.03
N MET A 111 -8.38 2.55 12.44
CA MET A 111 -7.04 3.15 12.42
C MET A 111 -6.56 3.62 11.04
N TRP A 112 -7.34 3.39 9.98
CA TRP A 112 -6.90 3.70 8.60
C TRP A 112 -6.54 5.18 8.40
N LYS A 113 -7.24 6.13 9.07
CA LYS A 113 -6.96 7.56 8.97
C LYS A 113 -5.59 7.90 9.56
N LEU A 114 -5.29 7.34 10.74
CA LEU A 114 -4.01 7.52 11.40
C LEU A 114 -2.89 6.93 10.53
N GLU A 115 -3.11 5.72 9.99
CA GLU A 115 -2.14 5.07 9.11
C GLU A 115 -1.89 5.89 7.84
N ALA A 116 -2.95 6.38 7.18
CA ALA A 116 -2.83 7.20 5.97
C ALA A 116 -2.09 8.51 6.23
N LEU A 117 -2.40 9.21 7.33
CA LEU A 117 -1.71 10.44 7.72
C LEU A 117 -0.23 10.20 8.01
N LEU A 118 0.09 9.11 8.71
CA LEU A 118 1.47 8.72 8.94
C LEU A 118 2.18 8.43 7.61
N ASN A 119 1.57 7.68 6.70
CA ASN A 119 2.16 7.44 5.37
C ASN A 119 2.41 8.73 4.59
N LEU A 120 1.49 9.69 4.60
CA LEU A 120 1.69 10.99 3.93
C LEU A 120 2.82 11.79 4.57
N PHE A 121 2.92 11.80 5.91
CA PHE A 121 4.05 12.42 6.61
C PHE A 121 5.39 11.78 6.18
N TRP A 122 5.45 10.46 6.13
CA TRP A 122 6.66 9.72 5.74
C TRP A 122 6.98 9.85 4.25
N MET A 123 5.97 10.01 3.39
CA MET A 123 6.18 10.39 2.00
C MET A 123 6.91 11.73 1.91
N VAL A 124 6.47 12.76 2.66
CA VAL A 124 7.15 14.07 2.69
C VAL A 124 8.57 13.95 3.23
N TRP A 125 8.78 13.16 4.29
CA TRP A 125 10.10 12.90 4.86
C TRP A 125 11.08 12.37 3.80
N TRP A 126 10.70 11.32 3.08
CA TRP A 126 11.53 10.72 2.03
C TRP A 126 11.68 11.61 0.80
N PHE A 127 10.66 12.41 0.48
CA PHE A 127 10.75 13.40 -0.60
C PHE A 127 11.77 14.50 -0.30
N ILE A 128 11.82 14.99 0.95
CA ILE A 128 12.83 15.96 1.39
C ILE A 128 14.23 15.33 1.33
N ALA A 129 14.39 14.10 1.81
CA ALA A 129 15.65 13.38 1.72
C ALA A 129 16.15 13.25 0.27
N ALA A 130 15.29 12.78 -0.64
CA ALA A 130 15.61 12.64 -2.06
C ALA A 130 15.96 14.00 -2.69
N GLY A 131 15.23 15.08 -2.36
CA GLY A 131 15.56 16.43 -2.83
C GLY A 131 16.92 16.94 -2.33
N VAL A 132 17.28 16.65 -1.08
CA VAL A 132 18.62 16.96 -0.55
C VAL A 132 19.69 16.16 -1.29
N GLU A 133 19.50 14.87 -1.52
CA GLU A 133 20.45 14.01 -2.24
C GLU A 133 20.67 14.49 -3.68
N THR A 134 19.58 14.75 -4.42
CA THR A 134 19.65 15.27 -5.80
C THR A 134 20.33 16.64 -5.85
N SER A 135 20.03 17.54 -4.92
CA SER A 135 20.62 18.89 -4.90
C SER A 135 22.06 18.94 -4.36
N ALA A 136 22.45 17.95 -3.54
CA ALA A 136 23.78 17.80 -2.97
C ALA A 136 24.68 16.85 -3.76
N ARG A 137 24.25 16.43 -4.96
CA ARG A 137 25.00 15.49 -5.78
C ARG A 137 26.44 15.96 -6.04
N PRO A 138 27.45 15.09 -5.91
CA PRO A 138 28.83 15.43 -6.21
C PRO A 138 29.05 15.71 -7.70
N SER A 139 30.14 16.39 -8.03
CA SER A 139 30.53 16.56 -9.44
C SER A 139 30.92 15.24 -10.09
N THR A 140 30.73 15.13 -11.41
CA THR A 140 31.09 13.93 -12.19
C THR A 140 32.55 13.51 -12.01
N TYR A 141 33.45 14.48 -11.79
CA TYR A 141 34.86 14.21 -11.50
C TYR A 141 35.05 13.44 -10.19
N ILE A 142 34.38 13.86 -9.11
CA ILE A 142 34.45 13.17 -7.82
C ILE A 142 33.81 11.78 -7.92
N LEU A 143 32.67 11.68 -8.61
CA LEU A 143 31.99 10.40 -8.82
C LEU A 143 32.88 9.34 -9.49
N ASN A 144 33.68 9.77 -10.47
CA ASN A 144 34.58 8.89 -11.20
C ASN A 144 35.88 8.61 -10.44
N SER A 145 36.44 9.60 -9.75
CA SER A 145 37.69 9.44 -8.99
C SER A 145 37.51 8.60 -7.72
N ALA A 146 36.39 8.74 -7.02
CA ALA A 146 36.05 7.96 -5.83
C ALA A 146 35.37 6.62 -6.15
N ASN A 147 35.05 6.36 -7.43
CA ASN A 147 34.35 5.17 -7.91
C ASN A 147 33.03 4.87 -7.16
N ASN A 148 32.31 5.91 -6.75
CA ASN A 148 31.11 5.82 -5.90
C ASN A 148 29.80 6.15 -6.65
N ARG A 149 29.87 6.28 -7.98
CA ARG A 149 28.74 6.68 -8.83
C ARG A 149 27.52 5.78 -8.67
N SER A 150 27.72 4.46 -8.63
CA SER A 150 26.62 3.50 -8.46
C SER A 150 25.96 3.64 -7.09
N ALA A 151 26.76 3.79 -6.03
CA ALA A 151 26.27 3.93 -4.66
C ALA A 151 25.45 5.21 -4.47
N ILE A 152 25.96 6.36 -4.95
CA ILE A 152 25.26 7.65 -4.82
C ILE A 152 23.96 7.66 -5.63
N ASN A 153 23.97 7.15 -6.86
CA ASN A 153 22.75 7.01 -7.65
C ASN A 153 21.76 6.02 -7.01
N GLY A 154 22.27 4.96 -6.38
CA GLY A 154 21.48 3.97 -5.66
C GLY A 154 20.75 4.58 -4.47
N VAL A 155 21.46 5.34 -3.63
CA VAL A 155 20.88 6.08 -2.50
C VAL A 155 19.78 7.03 -2.99
N GLU A 156 20.08 7.86 -4.00
CA GLU A 156 19.12 8.80 -4.58
C GLU A 156 17.86 8.08 -5.11
N ALA A 157 18.03 7.03 -5.91
CA ALA A 157 16.92 6.27 -6.47
C ALA A 157 16.06 5.62 -5.37
N VAL A 158 16.70 5.04 -4.36
CA VAL A 158 16.01 4.38 -3.25
C VAL A 158 15.19 5.37 -2.43
N SER A 159 15.71 6.57 -2.14
CA SER A 159 14.98 7.62 -1.44
C SER A 159 13.74 8.07 -2.21
N TRP A 160 13.85 8.25 -3.53
CA TRP A 160 12.71 8.54 -4.40
C TRP A 160 11.65 7.43 -4.38
N VAL A 161 12.09 6.17 -4.50
CA VAL A 161 11.18 5.02 -4.48
C VAL A 161 10.48 4.91 -3.13
N ASN A 162 11.19 5.13 -2.01
CA ASN A 162 10.56 5.16 -0.69
C ASN A 162 9.45 6.20 -0.58
N ALA A 163 9.68 7.42 -1.08
CA ALA A 163 8.65 8.46 -1.10
C ALA A 163 7.40 7.98 -1.87
N VAL A 164 7.59 7.39 -3.05
CA VAL A 164 6.50 6.85 -3.86
C VAL A 164 5.78 5.69 -3.16
N LEU A 165 6.51 4.76 -2.54
CA LEU A 165 5.91 3.64 -1.81
C LEU A 165 5.06 4.11 -0.64
N PHE A 166 5.49 5.14 0.10
CA PHE A 166 4.66 5.74 1.15
C PHE A 166 3.39 6.40 0.60
N LEU A 167 3.48 7.08 -0.54
CA LEU A 167 2.29 7.62 -1.22
C LEU A 167 1.33 6.49 -1.63
N LEU A 168 1.85 5.43 -2.25
CA LEU A 168 1.06 4.27 -2.64
C LEU A 168 0.43 3.57 -1.43
N ASN A 169 1.14 3.48 -0.30
CA ASN A 169 0.59 2.94 0.94
C ASN A 169 -0.53 3.82 1.52
N ALA A 170 -0.42 5.15 1.42
CA ALA A 170 -1.52 6.04 1.81
C ALA A 170 -2.78 5.78 0.96
N ILE A 171 -2.61 5.59 -0.35
CA ILE A 171 -3.70 5.24 -1.28
C ILE A 171 -4.27 3.85 -0.92
N LEU A 172 -3.41 2.85 -0.68
CA LEU A 172 -3.84 1.51 -0.29
C LEU A 172 -4.58 1.49 1.04
N CYS A 173 -4.22 2.35 2.01
CA CYS A 173 -5.00 2.49 3.25
C CYS A 173 -6.44 2.91 2.96
N PHE A 174 -6.64 3.85 2.04
CA PHE A 174 -7.97 4.24 1.58
C PHE A 174 -8.67 3.08 0.85
N CYS A 175 -7.98 2.37 -0.06
CA CYS A 175 -8.55 1.22 -0.77
C CYS A 175 -8.97 0.08 0.16
N VAL A 176 -8.18 -0.24 1.19
CA VAL A 176 -8.51 -1.25 2.21
C VAL A 176 -9.72 -0.82 3.03
N TYR A 177 -9.79 0.44 3.46
CA TYR A 177 -10.97 0.95 4.16
C TYR A 177 -12.21 0.89 3.27
N TRP A 178 -12.11 1.41 2.05
CA TRP A 178 -13.21 1.48 1.10
C TRP A 178 -13.75 0.10 0.75
N SER A 179 -12.87 -0.87 0.44
CA SER A 179 -13.25 -2.27 0.20
C SER A 179 -13.88 -2.93 1.42
N ALA A 180 -13.35 -2.70 2.63
CA ALA A 180 -13.92 -3.26 3.86
C ALA A 180 -15.31 -2.68 4.21
N GLU A 181 -15.57 -1.43 3.86
CA GLU A 181 -16.83 -0.73 4.14
C GLU A 181 -17.91 -1.01 3.09
N THR A 182 -17.56 -0.85 1.81
CA THR A 182 -18.50 -1.03 0.70
C THR A 182 -18.66 -2.48 0.27
N GLY A 183 -17.76 -3.36 0.74
CA GLY A 183 -17.71 -4.76 0.30
C GLY A 183 -17.35 -4.92 -1.18
N PHE A 184 -16.80 -3.86 -1.81
CA PHE A 184 -16.48 -3.69 -3.24
C PHE A 184 -16.62 -4.98 -4.04
N TRP A 185 -17.86 -5.32 -4.40
CA TRP A 185 -18.13 -6.55 -5.12
C TRP A 185 -17.90 -6.24 -6.59
N ILE A 186 -16.71 -6.56 -7.10
CA ILE A 186 -16.53 -6.69 -8.54
C ILE A 186 -17.35 -7.92 -8.92
N PRO A 187 -18.51 -7.77 -9.59
CA PRO A 187 -19.32 -8.93 -9.95
C PRO A 187 -18.47 -9.88 -10.78
N THR A 188 -18.23 -11.08 -10.27
CA THR A 188 -17.54 -12.10 -11.05
C THR A 188 -18.48 -12.65 -12.13
N VAL A 189 -17.94 -13.34 -13.13
CA VAL A 189 -18.76 -13.96 -14.19
C VAL A 189 -19.74 -14.99 -13.59
N GLU A 190 -19.34 -15.66 -12.52
CA GLU A 190 -20.17 -16.63 -11.79
C GLU A 190 -21.32 -15.95 -11.06
N ASP A 191 -21.05 -14.80 -10.45
CA ASP A 191 -22.05 -13.99 -9.80
C ASP A 191 -23.11 -13.45 -10.78
N TYR A 192 -22.68 -13.05 -11.98
CA TYR A 192 -23.61 -12.70 -13.07
C TYR A 192 -24.46 -13.88 -13.51
N ARG A 193 -23.88 -15.08 -13.64
CA ARG A 193 -24.63 -16.29 -14.00
C ARG A 193 -25.67 -16.65 -12.96
N HIS A 194 -25.34 -16.52 -11.67
CA HIS A 194 -26.29 -16.73 -10.60
C HIS A 194 -27.41 -15.69 -10.59
N ALA A 195 -27.09 -14.41 -10.81
CA ALA A 195 -28.10 -13.36 -10.90
C ALA A 195 -29.08 -13.62 -12.06
N VAL A 196 -28.56 -13.93 -13.25
CA VAL A 196 -29.38 -14.26 -14.44
C VAL A 196 -30.23 -15.52 -14.21
N ALA A 197 -29.67 -16.56 -13.62
CA ALA A 197 -30.42 -17.78 -13.31
C ALA A 197 -31.55 -17.53 -12.28
N THR A 198 -31.35 -16.59 -11.36
CA THR A 198 -32.36 -16.23 -10.36
C THR A 198 -33.48 -15.38 -10.97
N GLU A 199 -33.15 -14.47 -11.89
CA GLU A 199 -34.16 -13.75 -12.69
C GLU A 199 -34.99 -14.71 -13.54
N GLU A 200 -34.34 -15.64 -14.24
CA GLU A 200 -35.02 -16.62 -15.10
C GLU A 200 -35.91 -17.57 -14.30
N SER A 201 -35.50 -17.96 -13.08
CA SER A 201 -36.36 -18.76 -12.20
C SER A 201 -37.55 -17.96 -11.67
N ASN A 202 -37.38 -16.67 -11.40
CA ASN A 202 -38.45 -15.81 -10.92
C ASN A 202 -39.47 -15.50 -12.02
N GLU A 203 -39.04 -15.34 -13.27
CA GLU A 203 -39.94 -15.23 -14.42
C GLU A 203 -40.76 -16.52 -14.61
N LYS A 204 -40.12 -17.69 -14.56
CA LYS A 204 -40.81 -18.99 -14.64
C LYS A 204 -41.83 -19.17 -13.51
N LEU A 205 -41.48 -18.78 -12.29
CA LEU A 205 -42.40 -18.80 -11.14
C LEU A 205 -43.58 -17.82 -11.29
N ALA A 206 -43.37 -16.67 -11.93
CA ALA A 206 -44.42 -15.70 -12.20
C ALA A 206 -45.40 -16.19 -13.28
N GLU A 207 -44.90 -16.82 -14.34
CA GLU A 207 -45.74 -17.45 -15.37
C GLU A 207 -46.55 -18.61 -14.80
N GLN A 208 -45.94 -19.45 -13.96
CA GLN A 208 -46.62 -20.60 -13.37
C GLN A 208 -47.75 -20.15 -12.43
N ARG A 209 -47.55 -19.07 -11.66
CA ARG A 209 -48.63 -18.48 -10.85
C ARG A 209 -49.78 -17.91 -11.69
N LYS A 210 -49.51 -17.36 -12.87
CA LYS A 210 -50.58 -16.90 -13.77
C LYS A 210 -51.40 -18.07 -14.30
N LEU A 211 -50.73 -19.15 -14.73
CA LEU A 211 -51.39 -20.37 -15.19
C LEU A 211 -52.26 -21.00 -14.10
N ASP A 212 -51.75 -21.09 -12.87
CA ASP A 212 -52.53 -21.62 -11.73
C ASP A 212 -53.76 -20.75 -11.42
N GLN A 213 -53.63 -19.43 -11.58
CA GLN A 213 -54.71 -18.48 -11.36
C GLN A 213 -55.78 -18.59 -12.45
N ASP A 214 -55.39 -18.66 -13.73
CA ASP A 214 -56.28 -18.87 -14.86
C ASP A 214 -57.04 -20.21 -14.74
N HIS A 215 -56.36 -21.28 -14.33
CA HIS A 215 -56.99 -22.58 -14.07
C HIS A 215 -58.01 -22.54 -12.93
N SER A 216 -57.73 -21.77 -11.87
CA SER A 216 -58.65 -21.60 -10.75
C SER A 216 -59.91 -20.82 -11.13
N ASP A 217 -59.76 -19.82 -11.99
CA ASP A 217 -60.85 -19.00 -12.49
C ASP A 217 -61.75 -19.80 -13.46
N GLU A 218 -61.17 -20.62 -14.33
CA GLU A 218 -61.92 -21.56 -15.18
C GLU A 218 -62.71 -22.59 -14.35
N TRP A 219 -62.09 -23.18 -13.32
CA TRP A 219 -62.76 -24.16 -12.45
C TRP A 219 -63.96 -23.54 -11.71
N ASN A 220 -63.81 -22.32 -11.18
CA ASN A 220 -64.88 -21.58 -10.52
C ASN A 220 -65.99 -21.15 -11.49
N SER A 221 -65.69 -20.98 -12.78
CA SER A 221 -66.68 -20.67 -13.81
C SER A 221 -67.53 -21.88 -14.19
N HIS A 222 -66.95 -23.10 -14.18
CA HIS A 222 -67.66 -24.34 -14.48
C HIS A 222 -68.48 -24.89 -13.30
N GLY A 223 -68.02 -24.71 -12.05
CA GLY A 223 -68.77 -25.14 -10.86
C GLY A 223 -70.06 -24.36 -10.62
N LYS A 224 -70.18 -23.13 -11.13
CA LYS A 224 -71.41 -22.32 -11.03
C LYS A 224 -72.51 -22.72 -12.01
N THR A 225 -72.19 -23.52 -13.03
CA THR A 225 -73.15 -23.94 -14.05
C THR A 225 -73.93 -25.20 -13.66
N GLU A 226 -73.46 -25.96 -12.66
CA GLU A 226 -74.11 -27.20 -12.20
C GLU A 226 -75.09 -27.01 -11.02
N GLU A 227 -75.14 -25.84 -10.37
CA GLU A 227 -76.08 -25.56 -9.25
C GLU A 227 -77.50 -25.12 -9.68
N HIS A 228 -77.80 -25.12 -10.99
CA HIS A 228 -79.10 -24.67 -11.52
C HIS A 228 -79.84 -25.68 -12.40
N VAL A 229 -79.65 -26.98 -12.16
CA VAL A 229 -80.50 -28.04 -12.73
C VAL A 229 -81.36 -28.69 -11.65
#